data_AF-A0A969UAH4-F1
#
_entry.id   AF-A0A969UAH4-F1
#
_cell.length_a   1.000
_cell.length_b   1.000
_cell.length_c   1.000
_cell.angle_alpha   90.00
_cell.angle_beta   90.00
_cell.angle_gamma   90.00
#
_symmetry.space_group_name_H-M   'P 1'
#
loop_
_entity.id
_entity.type
_entity.pdbx_description
1 polymer ?
#
loop_
_entity_poly.entity_id
_entity_poly.type
_entity_poly.pdbx_seq_one_letter_code
_entity_poly.pdbx_strand_id
1 'polypeptide(L)'
;MKFKFSLQATIAIATGAVIAQSAILSPISRLNLNVAPAIAAKKPAKPNSNMVFPTAGTKTKQGSNVERAKEAMFRDGDYIKAKQYLDAALITEPNEPLTYAMSTLYPFSAGDYERVKDYGEKTVKAAEKLTKTNAMRGNLYQGVGLAILAAYEMKKANGGALGALSKLQQVFEFIDKAKKLEPNNSELNLIKGYMDLLLAVNVPFSDTNQAIEQLQGAQPRYLALRGMYIGHRDLKQYDKAKIAIDAALKLAPPKSPS
;
A
#
# COMPACT_ATOMS: atom_id res chain seq x y z
N MET A 1 -26.12 -13.28 -12.08
CA MET A 1 -25.07 -12.23 -12.03
C MET A 1 -23.74 -12.92 -11.71
N LYS A 2 -22.84 -13.10 -12.68
CA LYS A 2 -21.56 -13.79 -12.49
C LYS A 2 -20.48 -12.74 -12.18
N PHE A 3 -20.13 -12.59 -10.90
CA PHE A 3 -19.03 -11.72 -10.48
C PHE A 3 -17.70 -12.35 -10.90
N LYS A 4 -17.06 -11.80 -11.94
CA LYS A 4 -15.67 -12.17 -12.30
C LYS A 4 -14.73 -11.37 -11.41
N PHE A 5 -14.36 -11.93 -10.27
CA PHE A 5 -13.24 -11.42 -9.47
C PHE A 5 -11.95 -11.66 -10.25
N SER A 6 -11.29 -10.59 -10.71
CA SER A 6 -9.96 -10.69 -11.33
C SER A 6 -8.93 -11.07 -10.27
N LEU A 7 -8.22 -12.19 -10.48
CA LEU A 7 -7.15 -12.71 -9.64
C LEU A 7 -6.06 -11.68 -9.33
N GLN A 8 -5.91 -10.65 -10.18
CA GLN A 8 -4.93 -9.57 -10.01
C GLN A 8 -5.33 -8.55 -8.93
N ALA A 9 -6.63 -8.37 -8.69
CA ALA A 9 -7.16 -7.39 -7.74
C ALA A 9 -6.91 -7.82 -6.28
N THR A 10 -7.13 -9.10 -5.97
CA THR A 10 -6.97 -9.62 -4.60
C THR A 10 -5.51 -9.70 -4.16
N ILE A 11 -4.61 -9.96 -5.12
CA ILE A 11 -3.15 -10.03 -4.89
C ILE A 11 -2.59 -8.67 -4.49
N ALA A 12 -3.08 -7.61 -5.14
CA ALA A 12 -2.66 -6.25 -4.90
C ALA A 12 -3.01 -5.76 -3.48
N ILE A 13 -4.13 -6.23 -2.92
CA ILE A 13 -4.63 -5.84 -1.59
C ILE A 13 -3.76 -6.42 -0.47
N ALA A 14 -3.20 -7.62 -0.68
CA ALA A 14 -2.51 -8.37 0.37
C ALA A 14 -0.99 -8.13 0.47
N THR A 15 -0.33 -7.61 -0.58
CA THR A 15 1.15 -7.64 -0.65
C THR A 15 1.82 -6.30 -0.93
N GLY A 16 1.06 -5.22 -1.11
CA GLY A 16 1.62 -3.97 -1.62
C GLY A 16 2.24 -4.12 -3.02
N ALA A 17 1.96 -5.22 -3.73
CA ALA A 17 2.58 -5.56 -5.01
C ALA A 17 2.25 -4.60 -6.16
N VAL A 18 1.32 -3.66 -5.98
CA VAL A 18 1.14 -2.56 -6.95
C VAL A 18 2.37 -1.66 -7.01
N ILE A 19 3.17 -1.59 -5.94
CA ILE A 19 4.42 -0.81 -5.95
C ILE A 19 5.54 -1.59 -6.68
N ALA A 20 5.53 -2.93 -6.63
CA ALA A 20 6.55 -3.76 -7.28
C ALA A 20 6.36 -3.90 -8.80
N GLN A 21 5.13 -3.86 -9.32
CA GLN A 21 4.92 -3.92 -10.78
C GLN A 21 5.42 -2.68 -11.52
N SER A 22 5.56 -1.52 -10.85
CA SER A 22 6.16 -0.32 -11.45
C SER A 22 7.69 -0.29 -11.41
N ALA A 23 8.35 -1.25 -10.75
CA ALA A 23 9.81 -1.30 -10.63
C ALA A 23 10.49 -2.31 -11.58
N ILE A 24 9.72 -3.09 -12.35
CA ILE A 24 10.28 -3.89 -13.46
C ILE A 24 10.27 -3.02 -14.72
N LEU A 25 11.29 -2.16 -14.80
CA LEU A 25 11.74 -1.57 -16.07
C LEU A 25 12.12 -2.71 -17.01
N SER A 26 11.21 -3.08 -17.91
CA SER A 26 11.62 -3.58 -19.22
C SER A 26 12.17 -2.38 -20.01
N PRO A 27 13.31 -2.53 -20.71
CA PRO A 27 13.95 -1.41 -21.39
C PRO A 27 13.02 -0.92 -22.50
N ILE A 28 12.55 0.33 -22.37
CA ILE A 28 11.83 1.04 -23.44
C ILE A 28 12.86 1.39 -24.51
N SER A 29 13.21 0.40 -25.32
CA SER A 29 13.78 0.60 -26.63
C SER A 29 12.65 0.35 -27.62
N ARG A 30 12.28 1.41 -28.34
CA ARG A 30 11.30 1.50 -29.45
C ARG A 30 9.92 2.02 -29.07
N LEU A 31 9.85 3.30 -28.77
CA LEU A 31 8.76 4.15 -29.28
C LEU A 31 9.41 5.35 -29.96
N ASN A 32 9.56 5.22 -31.28
CA ASN A 32 9.93 6.31 -32.16
C ASN A 32 8.64 7.08 -32.46
N LEU A 33 8.49 8.29 -31.93
CA LEU A 33 7.37 9.19 -32.21
C LEU A 33 7.92 10.56 -32.55
N ASN A 34 8.18 10.75 -33.83
CA ASN A 34 8.22 12.07 -34.44
C ASN A 34 6.79 12.65 -34.41
N VAL A 35 6.54 13.63 -33.56
CA VAL A 35 5.45 14.60 -33.78
C VAL A 35 5.94 15.98 -33.36
N ALA A 36 5.95 16.90 -34.32
CA ALA A 36 6.29 18.32 -34.16
C ALA A 36 5.17 19.10 -33.43
N PRO A 37 5.43 20.32 -32.94
CA PRO A 37 4.65 20.94 -31.87
C PRO A 37 3.64 21.99 -32.36
N ALA A 38 2.50 22.07 -31.68
CA ALA A 38 1.72 23.27 -31.36
C ALA A 38 0.55 22.78 -30.49
N ILE A 39 0.13 23.40 -29.39
CA ILE A 39 -0.47 24.73 -29.29
C ILE A 39 -0.32 25.20 -27.83
N ALA A 40 -0.10 26.51 -27.66
CA ALA A 40 0.02 27.20 -26.38
C ALA A 40 -1.28 27.20 -25.56
N ALA A 41 -1.18 26.95 -24.24
CA ALA A 41 -2.17 27.41 -23.27
C ALA A 41 -1.62 27.53 -21.85
N LYS A 42 -1.73 28.77 -21.33
CA LYS A 42 -1.74 29.27 -19.94
C LYS A 42 -0.69 28.78 -18.91
N LYS A 43 0.08 29.77 -18.45
CA LYS A 43 1.01 29.73 -17.31
C LYS A 43 0.38 29.04 -16.08
N PRO A 44 0.96 27.94 -15.55
CA PRO A 44 0.48 27.32 -14.34
C PRO A 44 0.70 28.26 -13.14
N ALA A 45 -0.29 28.29 -12.24
CA ALA A 45 -0.22 29.01 -10.98
C ALA A 45 1.01 28.56 -10.17
N LYS A 46 1.72 29.52 -9.56
CA LYS A 46 2.86 29.23 -8.68
C LYS A 46 2.41 28.30 -7.55
N PRO A 47 3.09 27.16 -7.31
CA PRO A 47 2.78 26.33 -6.15
C PRO A 47 3.03 27.14 -4.89
N ASN A 48 2.05 27.16 -3.98
CA ASN A 48 2.24 27.74 -2.66
C ASN A 48 3.34 26.97 -1.92
N SER A 49 4.26 27.70 -1.28
CA SER A 49 5.43 27.12 -0.61
C SER A 49 5.16 26.78 0.87
N ASN A 50 3.90 26.62 1.26
CA ASN A 50 3.51 26.48 2.67
C ASN A 50 3.09 25.05 3.06
N MET A 51 3.64 24.03 2.41
CA MET A 51 3.62 22.67 2.97
C MET A 51 4.74 22.54 3.99
N VAL A 52 4.48 23.03 5.20
CA VAL A 52 5.31 22.78 6.37
C VAL A 52 5.22 21.28 6.67
N PHE A 53 6.33 20.57 6.55
CA PHE A 53 6.47 19.20 6.99
C PHE A 53 6.36 19.14 8.52
N PRO A 54 5.59 18.22 9.10
CA PRO A 54 5.78 17.89 10.50
C PRO A 54 7.21 17.34 10.66
N THR A 55 8.02 18.06 11.43
CA THR A 55 9.29 17.56 11.98
C THR A 55 9.07 16.21 12.65
N ALA A 56 10.08 15.34 12.58
CA ALA A 56 10.14 14.05 13.26
C ALA A 56 9.79 14.20 14.75
N GLY A 57 8.50 14.02 15.08
CA GLY A 57 7.95 14.64 16.29
C GLY A 57 6.65 14.03 16.78
N THR A 58 6.32 12.80 16.37
CA THR A 58 5.51 11.87 17.16
C THR A 58 5.99 10.48 16.78
N LYS A 59 6.95 9.94 17.54
CA LYS A 59 7.40 8.56 17.37
C LYS A 59 6.18 7.66 17.56
N THR A 60 5.62 7.14 16.47
CA THR A 60 4.87 5.90 16.55
C THR A 60 5.82 4.89 17.17
N LYS A 61 5.34 4.10 18.13
CA LYS A 61 6.14 3.15 18.94
C LYS A 61 6.57 1.93 18.12
N GLN A 62 6.84 2.12 16.83
CA GLN A 62 7.31 1.14 15.89
C GLN A 62 8.81 0.98 16.09
N GLY A 63 9.30 -0.26 16.13
CA GLY A 63 10.71 -0.48 16.41
C GLY A 63 11.60 -0.15 15.21
N SER A 64 12.88 0.03 15.52
CA SER A 64 13.86 0.63 14.59
C SER A 64 14.10 -0.21 13.33
N ASN A 65 13.98 -1.54 13.42
CA ASN A 65 14.20 -2.41 12.26
C ASN A 65 13.02 -2.35 11.29
N VAL A 66 11.78 -2.27 11.79
CA VAL A 66 10.60 -2.17 10.92
C VAL A 66 10.57 -0.82 10.20
N GLU A 67 10.96 0.27 10.88
CA GLU A 67 11.04 1.57 10.23
C GLU A 67 12.09 1.57 9.10
N ARG A 68 13.27 1.01 9.35
CA ARG A 68 14.32 0.85 8.33
C ARG A 68 13.87 -0.05 7.18
N ALA A 69 13.15 -1.13 7.47
CA ALA A 69 12.57 -1.99 6.45
C ALA A 69 11.57 -1.23 5.57
N LYS A 70 10.69 -0.43 6.18
CA LYS A 70 9.68 0.38 5.49
C LYS A 70 10.35 1.39 4.55
N GLU A 71 11.37 2.09 5.01
CA GLU A 71 12.13 3.03 4.18
C GLU A 71 12.86 2.30 3.05
N ALA A 72 13.61 1.23 3.36
CA ALA A 72 14.33 0.46 2.34
C ALA A 72 13.37 -0.07 1.26
N MET A 73 12.24 -0.66 1.65
CA MET A 73 11.27 -1.24 0.73
C MET A 73 10.55 -0.18 -0.11
N PHE A 74 10.01 0.85 0.54
CA PHE A 74 9.06 1.74 -0.13
C PHE A 74 9.70 3.03 -0.62
N ARG A 75 10.69 3.56 0.09
CA ARG A 75 11.39 4.79 -0.31
C ARG A 75 12.47 4.46 -1.32
N ASP A 76 13.36 3.55 -0.96
CA ASP A 76 14.59 3.28 -1.69
C ASP A 76 14.41 2.18 -2.75
N GLY A 77 13.36 1.37 -2.66
CA GLY A 77 13.13 0.22 -3.56
C GLY A 77 14.11 -0.93 -3.36
N ASP A 78 14.83 -0.95 -2.22
CA ASP A 78 15.85 -1.92 -1.88
C ASP A 78 15.21 -3.10 -1.10
N TYR A 79 14.61 -4.02 -1.86
CA TYR A 79 13.92 -5.19 -1.31
C TYR A 79 14.88 -6.19 -0.63
N ILE A 80 16.15 -6.24 -1.03
CA ILE A 80 17.15 -7.12 -0.40
C ILE A 80 17.45 -6.61 1.00
N LYS A 81 17.76 -5.32 1.13
CA LYS A 81 18.03 -4.69 2.42
C LYS A 81 16.80 -4.62 3.31
N ALA A 82 15.63 -4.36 2.73
CA ALA A 82 14.37 -4.45 3.46
C ALA A 82 14.17 -5.84 4.07
N LYS A 83 14.51 -6.91 3.34
CA LYS A 83 14.42 -8.28 3.87
C LYS A 83 15.33 -8.48 5.07
N GLN A 84 16.57 -8.01 5.02
CA GLN A 84 17.51 -8.12 6.14
C GLN A 84 16.96 -7.43 7.39
N TYR A 85 16.38 -6.24 7.23
CA TYR A 85 15.75 -5.53 8.35
C TYR A 85 14.51 -6.24 8.89
N LEU A 86 13.69 -6.84 8.01
CA LEU A 86 12.52 -7.62 8.44
C LEU A 86 12.93 -8.90 9.17
N ASP A 87 13.96 -9.61 8.69
CA ASP A 87 14.50 -10.80 9.36
C ASP A 87 14.98 -10.45 10.78
N ALA A 88 15.64 -9.30 10.97
CA ALA A 88 16.02 -8.80 12.29
C ALA A 88 14.81 -8.38 13.14
N ALA A 89 13.80 -7.72 12.55
CA ALA A 89 12.58 -7.33 13.23
C ALA A 89 11.73 -8.53 13.68
N LEU A 90 11.72 -9.63 12.94
CA LEU A 90 11.03 -10.87 13.34
C LEU A 90 11.56 -11.44 14.67
N ILE A 91 12.83 -11.17 14.99
CA ILE A 91 13.48 -11.59 16.24
C ILE A 91 13.30 -10.53 17.32
N THR A 92 13.56 -9.26 16.98
CA THR A 92 13.68 -8.16 17.95
C THR A 92 12.36 -7.44 18.26
N GLU A 93 11.38 -7.53 17.36
CA GLU A 93 10.12 -6.80 17.40
C GLU A 93 8.90 -7.73 17.13
N PRO A 94 8.78 -8.87 17.83
CA PRO A 94 7.80 -9.93 17.49
C PRO A 94 6.34 -9.56 17.75
N ASN A 95 6.07 -8.39 18.33
CA ASN A 95 4.72 -7.89 18.57
C ASN A 95 4.33 -6.72 17.62
N GLU A 96 5.20 -6.34 16.68
CA GLU A 96 4.86 -5.33 15.66
C GLU A 96 4.19 -6.02 14.46
N PRO A 97 2.87 -5.81 14.23
CA PRO A 97 2.15 -6.50 13.16
C PRO A 97 2.65 -6.12 11.76
N LEU A 98 3.15 -4.90 11.54
CA LEU A 98 3.65 -4.50 10.23
C LEU A 98 4.84 -5.36 9.78
N THR A 99 5.66 -5.84 10.71
CA THR A 99 6.79 -6.75 10.42
C THR A 99 6.33 -7.96 9.62
N TYR A 100 5.29 -8.63 10.11
CA TYR A 100 4.74 -9.83 9.48
C TYR A 100 4.06 -9.50 8.16
N ALA A 101 3.25 -8.43 8.13
CA ALA A 101 2.54 -8.01 6.92
C ALA A 101 3.50 -7.66 5.76
N MET A 102 4.59 -6.94 6.04
CA MET A 102 5.61 -6.64 5.03
C MET A 102 6.39 -7.89 4.61
N SER A 103 6.67 -8.79 5.56
CA SER A 103 7.39 -10.04 5.28
C SER A 103 6.62 -10.96 4.33
N THR A 104 5.30 -10.81 4.20
CA THR A 104 4.47 -11.56 3.26
C THR A 104 4.89 -11.40 1.80
N LEU A 105 5.50 -10.27 1.41
CA LEU A 105 5.92 -10.02 0.03
C LEU A 105 6.87 -11.10 -0.51
N TYR A 106 7.83 -11.57 0.31
CA TYR A 106 8.85 -12.52 -0.12
C TYR A 106 8.29 -13.92 -0.41
N PRO A 107 7.61 -14.62 0.52
CA PRO A 107 7.03 -15.92 0.21
C PRO A 107 5.95 -15.81 -0.87
N PHE A 108 5.20 -14.71 -0.92
CA PHE A 108 4.25 -14.49 -2.02
C PHE A 108 4.96 -14.47 -3.38
N SER A 109 6.07 -13.73 -3.51
CA SER A 109 6.86 -13.69 -4.75
C SER A 109 7.47 -15.04 -5.13
N ALA A 110 7.73 -15.91 -4.15
CA ALA A 110 8.24 -17.26 -4.34
C ALA A 110 7.14 -18.32 -4.56
N GLY A 111 5.86 -17.93 -4.52
CA GLY A 111 4.72 -18.87 -4.60
C GLY A 111 4.52 -19.74 -3.34
N ASP A 112 5.18 -19.39 -2.24
CA ASP A 112 5.07 -20.08 -0.95
C ASP A 112 3.85 -19.55 -0.17
N TYR A 113 2.66 -19.97 -0.60
CA TYR A 113 1.40 -19.47 -0.04
C TYR A 113 1.14 -19.94 1.40
N GLU A 114 1.75 -21.05 1.83
CA GLU A 114 1.65 -21.49 3.23
C GLU A 114 2.41 -20.54 4.16
N ARG A 115 3.59 -20.03 3.77
CA ARG A 115 4.25 -18.96 4.52
C ARG A 115 3.50 -17.63 4.44
N VAL A 116 2.81 -17.34 3.34
CA VAL A 116 1.91 -16.18 3.26
C VAL A 116 0.80 -16.27 4.31
N LYS A 117 0.18 -17.43 4.44
CA LYS A 117 -0.82 -17.71 5.48
C LYS A 117 -0.24 -17.51 6.88
N ASP A 118 0.91 -18.12 7.17
CA ASP A 118 1.57 -18.00 8.49
C ASP A 118 1.84 -16.54 8.87
N TYR A 119 2.36 -15.72 7.93
CA TYR A 119 2.54 -14.29 8.19
C TYR A 119 1.22 -13.53 8.32
N GLY A 120 0.17 -13.90 7.58
CA GLY A 120 -1.17 -13.34 7.78
C GLY A 120 -1.71 -13.61 9.19
N GLU A 121 -1.62 -14.85 9.67
CA GLU A 121 -2.04 -15.25 11.03
C GLU A 121 -1.22 -14.53 12.11
N LYS A 122 0.10 -14.42 11.92
CA LYS A 122 0.98 -13.67 12.84
C LYS A 122 0.66 -12.17 12.86
N THR A 123 0.31 -11.58 11.72
CA THR A 123 -0.13 -10.19 11.62
C THR A 123 -1.38 -9.97 12.48
N VAL A 124 -2.42 -10.80 12.31
CA VAL A 124 -3.67 -10.73 13.10
C VAL A 124 -3.36 -10.87 14.59
N LYS A 125 -2.61 -11.90 14.99
CA LYS A 125 -2.28 -12.16 16.40
C LYS A 125 -1.47 -11.03 17.06
N ALA A 126 -0.52 -10.45 16.34
CA ALA A 126 0.24 -9.29 16.83
C ALA A 126 -0.66 -8.04 16.96
N ALA A 127 -1.56 -7.84 16.00
CA ALA A 127 -2.49 -6.71 15.98
C ALA A 127 -3.59 -6.80 17.08
N GLU A 128 -4.09 -8.01 17.37
CA GLU A 128 -4.96 -8.27 18.52
C GLU A 128 -4.31 -7.84 19.84
N LYS A 129 -3.03 -8.21 20.04
CA LYS A 129 -2.27 -7.77 21.22
C LYS A 129 -2.08 -6.26 21.24
N LEU A 130 -1.76 -5.66 20.09
CA LEU A 130 -1.56 -4.21 19.95
C LEU A 130 -2.82 -3.42 20.31
N THR A 131 -4.02 -4.00 20.11
CA THR A 131 -5.29 -3.36 20.44
C THR A 131 -5.38 -2.89 21.90
N LYS A 132 -4.66 -3.55 22.82
CA LYS A 132 -4.60 -3.19 24.25
C LYS A 132 -3.89 -1.86 24.53
N THR A 133 -2.97 -1.45 23.67
CA THR A 133 -2.14 -0.24 23.88
C THR A 133 -2.32 0.79 22.77
N ASN A 134 -2.75 0.36 21.59
CA ASN A 134 -3.11 1.20 20.45
C ASN A 134 -4.25 0.51 19.69
N ALA A 135 -5.49 0.80 20.11
CA ALA A 135 -6.69 0.19 19.56
C ALA A 135 -6.86 0.49 18.06
N MET A 136 -6.50 1.69 17.61
CA MET A 136 -6.62 2.05 16.19
C MET A 136 -5.68 1.21 15.32
N ARG A 137 -4.36 1.19 15.61
CA ARG A 137 -3.40 0.35 14.85
C ARG A 137 -3.73 -1.14 15.00
N GLY A 138 -4.15 -1.57 16.18
CA GLY A 138 -4.57 -2.94 16.44
C GLY A 138 -5.75 -3.38 15.55
N ASN A 139 -6.77 -2.53 15.37
CA ASN A 139 -7.87 -2.83 14.44
C ASN A 139 -7.39 -2.75 12.97
N LEU A 140 -6.63 -1.72 12.61
CA LEU A 140 -6.10 -1.54 11.25
C LEU A 140 -5.32 -2.78 10.77
N TYR A 141 -4.39 -3.27 11.60
CA TYR A 141 -3.56 -4.41 11.23
C TYR A 141 -4.25 -5.77 11.37
N GLN A 142 -5.33 -5.89 12.16
CA GLN A 142 -6.22 -7.06 12.06
C GLN A 142 -6.87 -7.11 10.68
N GLY A 143 -7.36 -5.96 10.17
CA GLY A 143 -7.86 -5.84 8.80
C GLY A 143 -6.81 -6.21 7.75
N VAL A 144 -5.58 -5.71 7.86
CA VAL A 144 -4.48 -6.06 6.95
C VAL A 144 -4.18 -7.56 6.98
N GLY A 145 -4.05 -8.16 8.17
CA GLY A 145 -3.81 -9.59 8.31
C GLY A 145 -4.92 -10.45 7.70
N LEU A 146 -6.19 -10.06 7.90
CA LEU A 146 -7.34 -10.71 7.27
C LEU A 146 -7.34 -10.58 5.75
N ALA A 147 -6.88 -9.45 5.21
CA ALA A 147 -6.75 -9.26 3.77
C ALA A 147 -5.69 -10.19 3.17
N ILE A 148 -4.57 -10.38 3.87
CA ILE A 148 -3.55 -11.38 3.51
C ILE A 148 -4.14 -12.78 3.48
N LEU A 149 -4.91 -13.14 4.52
CA LEU A 149 -5.57 -14.43 4.61
C LEU A 149 -6.66 -14.61 3.53
N ALA A 150 -7.36 -13.54 3.14
CA ALA A 150 -8.30 -13.56 2.02
C ALA A 150 -7.59 -13.85 0.70
N ALA A 151 -6.41 -13.27 0.47
CA ALA A 151 -5.60 -13.59 -0.71
C ALA A 151 -5.08 -15.03 -0.69
N TYR A 152 -4.69 -15.56 0.47
CA TYR A 152 -4.35 -16.98 0.61
C TYR A 152 -5.52 -17.90 0.26
N GLU A 153 -6.74 -17.60 0.74
CA GLU A 153 -7.95 -18.38 0.43
C GLU A 153 -8.24 -18.44 -1.08
N MET A 154 -7.84 -17.43 -1.85
CA MET A 154 -7.96 -17.44 -3.31
C MET A 154 -6.90 -18.31 -4.02
N LYS A 155 -5.80 -18.63 -3.33
CA LYS A 155 -4.63 -19.30 -3.92
C LYS A 155 -4.50 -20.77 -3.51
N LYS A 156 -4.99 -21.16 -2.34
CA LYS A 156 -4.91 -22.55 -1.86
C LYS A 156 -5.72 -23.49 -2.76
N ALA A 157 -5.26 -24.74 -2.93
CA ALA A 157 -5.81 -25.71 -3.89
C ALA A 157 -7.32 -25.97 -3.73
N ASN A 158 -7.81 -26.05 -2.49
CA ASN A 158 -9.23 -26.23 -2.16
C ASN A 158 -9.89 -24.92 -1.68
N GLY A 159 -9.28 -23.80 -2.05
CA GLY A 159 -9.75 -22.47 -1.71
C GLY A 159 -10.85 -22.00 -2.66
N GLY A 160 -11.22 -20.73 -2.51
CA GLY A 160 -12.18 -20.14 -3.43
C GLY A 160 -12.75 -18.82 -2.94
N ALA A 161 -13.53 -18.22 -3.83
CA ALA A 161 -14.14 -16.92 -3.62
C ALA A 161 -14.97 -16.82 -2.34
N LEU A 162 -15.60 -17.91 -1.88
CA LEU A 162 -16.40 -17.92 -0.66
C LEU A 162 -15.55 -17.73 0.61
N GLY A 163 -14.43 -18.44 0.73
CA GLY A 163 -13.51 -18.30 1.86
C GLY A 163 -12.88 -16.91 1.90
N ALA A 164 -12.52 -16.38 0.73
CA ALA A 164 -11.99 -15.03 0.60
C ALA A 164 -13.05 -13.95 0.93
N LEU A 165 -14.30 -14.14 0.52
CA LEU A 165 -15.39 -13.19 0.75
C LEU A 165 -15.71 -13.03 2.25
N SER A 166 -15.77 -14.13 2.99
CA SER A 166 -16.00 -14.08 4.44
C SER A 166 -14.89 -13.30 5.17
N LYS A 167 -13.64 -13.45 4.74
CA LYS A 167 -12.52 -12.67 5.29
C LYS A 167 -12.59 -11.21 4.87
N LEU A 168 -12.94 -10.92 3.62
CA LEU A 168 -13.07 -9.55 3.12
C LEU A 168 -14.14 -8.75 3.89
N GLN A 169 -15.24 -9.38 4.28
CA GLN A 169 -16.22 -8.74 5.16
C GLN A 169 -15.60 -8.31 6.50
N GLN A 170 -14.80 -9.17 7.12
CA GLN A 170 -14.09 -8.85 8.36
C GLN A 170 -13.02 -7.77 8.16
N VAL A 171 -12.35 -7.72 6.99
CA VAL A 171 -11.44 -6.62 6.65
C VAL A 171 -12.16 -5.28 6.79
N PHE A 172 -13.32 -5.13 6.14
CA PHE A 172 -14.09 -3.89 6.23
C PHE A 172 -14.52 -3.56 7.65
N GLU A 173 -14.98 -4.56 8.42
CA GLU A 173 -15.35 -4.37 9.83
C GLU A 173 -14.21 -3.79 10.66
N PHE A 174 -13.00 -4.35 10.53
CA PHE A 174 -11.83 -3.91 11.29
C PHE A 174 -11.31 -2.54 10.83
N ILE A 175 -11.33 -2.27 9.53
CA ILE A 175 -10.97 -0.94 8.99
C ILE A 175 -11.96 0.12 9.47
N ASP A 176 -13.27 -0.19 9.52
CA ASP A 176 -14.29 0.73 10.04
C ASP A 176 -14.13 0.96 11.55
N LYS A 177 -13.77 -0.07 12.33
CA LYS A 177 -13.41 0.10 13.75
C LYS A 177 -12.23 1.05 13.91
N ALA A 178 -11.16 0.87 13.14
CA ALA A 178 -10.00 1.77 13.18
C ALA A 178 -10.39 3.21 12.80
N LYS A 179 -11.20 3.38 11.76
CA LYS A 179 -11.71 4.68 11.31
C LYS A 179 -12.57 5.39 12.34
N LYS A 180 -13.41 4.67 13.08
CA LYS A 180 -14.22 5.25 14.16
C LYS A 180 -13.36 5.78 15.31
N LEU A 181 -12.21 5.17 15.56
CA LEU A 181 -11.30 5.56 16.64
C LEU A 181 -10.47 6.80 16.27
N GLU A 182 -9.81 6.80 15.11
CA GLU A 182 -9.02 7.95 14.64
C GLU A 182 -9.23 8.17 13.13
N PRO A 183 -10.29 8.87 12.72
CA PRO A 183 -10.66 9.01 11.30
C PRO A 183 -9.64 9.78 10.46
N ASN A 184 -8.82 10.62 11.08
CA ASN A 184 -7.80 11.43 10.42
C ASN A 184 -6.38 10.84 10.55
N ASN A 185 -6.26 9.61 11.05
CA ASN A 185 -4.94 9.00 11.21
C ASN A 185 -4.28 8.77 9.85
N SER A 186 -3.03 9.21 9.72
CA SER A 186 -2.33 9.21 8.43
C SER A 186 -1.96 7.81 7.93
N GLU A 187 -1.69 6.86 8.83
CA GLU A 187 -1.38 5.45 8.50
C GLU A 187 -2.66 4.73 8.03
N LEU A 188 -3.79 4.95 8.74
CA LEU A 188 -5.10 4.48 8.32
C LEU A 188 -5.47 5.01 6.93
N ASN A 189 -5.36 6.32 6.72
CA ASN A 189 -5.67 6.96 5.44
C ASN A 189 -4.81 6.42 4.30
N LEU A 190 -3.55 6.10 4.57
CA LEU A 190 -2.67 5.48 3.58
C LEU A 190 -3.17 4.09 3.20
N ILE A 191 -3.34 3.19 4.17
CA ILE A 191 -3.71 1.79 3.93
C ILE A 191 -5.10 1.71 3.31
N LYS A 192 -6.07 2.44 3.86
CA LYS A 192 -7.45 2.46 3.35
C LYS A 192 -7.52 3.08 1.95
N GLY A 193 -6.81 4.18 1.70
CA GLY A 193 -6.76 4.80 0.38
C GLY A 193 -6.25 3.84 -0.70
N TYR A 194 -5.17 3.10 -0.42
CA TYR A 194 -4.69 2.06 -1.34
C TYR A 194 -5.70 0.92 -1.48
N MET A 195 -6.29 0.42 -0.39
CA MET A 195 -7.31 -0.62 -0.46
C MET A 195 -8.51 -0.22 -1.33
N ASP A 196 -9.03 0.99 -1.15
CA ASP A 196 -10.15 1.53 -1.91
C ASP A 196 -9.79 1.65 -3.41
N LEU A 197 -8.58 2.11 -3.75
CA LEU A 197 -8.11 2.17 -5.14
C LEU A 197 -8.11 0.78 -5.80
N LEU A 198 -7.60 -0.24 -5.10
CA LEU A 198 -7.52 -1.61 -5.62
C LEU A 198 -8.89 -2.22 -5.86
N LEU A 199 -9.83 -1.91 -4.98
CA LEU A 199 -11.21 -2.35 -5.09
C LEU A 199 -11.94 -1.62 -6.23
N ALA A 200 -11.70 -0.32 -6.42
CA ALA A 200 -12.39 0.49 -7.43
C ALA A 200 -12.19 -0.04 -8.87
N VAL A 201 -11.07 -0.70 -9.14
CA VAL A 201 -10.80 -1.30 -10.46
C VAL A 201 -11.72 -2.48 -10.77
N ASN A 202 -12.29 -3.15 -9.76
CA ASN A 202 -12.98 -4.44 -9.93
C ASN A 202 -14.34 -4.54 -9.22
N VAL A 203 -14.71 -3.59 -8.37
CA VAL A 203 -16.02 -3.57 -7.70
C VAL A 203 -16.71 -2.20 -7.83
N PRO A 204 -18.01 -2.15 -8.11
CA PRO A 204 -18.76 -0.91 -8.35
C PRO A 204 -19.03 -0.09 -7.08
N PHE A 205 -18.47 -0.48 -5.94
CA PHE A 205 -18.77 0.12 -4.63
C PHE A 205 -17.65 1.02 -4.10
N SER A 206 -16.48 1.04 -4.74
CA SER A 206 -15.37 1.91 -4.32
C SER A 206 -15.20 3.06 -5.31
N ASP A 207 -15.19 4.29 -4.79
CA ASP A 207 -15.01 5.51 -5.57
C ASP A 207 -13.53 5.91 -5.56
N THR A 208 -12.91 5.87 -6.75
CA THR A 208 -11.52 6.28 -6.94
C THR A 208 -11.27 7.73 -6.46
N ASN A 209 -12.23 8.64 -6.59
CA ASN A 209 -12.06 10.02 -6.10
C ASN A 209 -12.01 10.07 -4.57
N GLN A 210 -12.85 9.31 -3.88
CA GLN A 210 -12.83 9.23 -2.41
C GLN A 210 -11.51 8.62 -1.92
N ALA A 211 -10.98 7.62 -2.62
CA ALA A 211 -9.68 7.03 -2.30
C ALA A 211 -8.54 8.06 -2.48
N ILE A 212 -8.56 8.86 -3.55
CA ILE A 212 -7.62 9.96 -3.78
C ILE A 212 -7.72 11.01 -2.66
N GLU A 213 -8.93 11.38 -2.24
CA GLU A 213 -9.17 12.34 -1.16
C GLU A 213 -8.58 11.85 0.17
N GLN A 214 -8.83 10.59 0.54
CA GLN A 214 -8.24 9.98 1.74
C GLN A 214 -6.71 10.04 1.70
N LEU A 215 -6.10 9.77 0.55
CA LEU A 215 -4.65 9.84 0.37
C LEU A 215 -4.08 11.26 0.52
N GLN A 216 -4.88 12.33 0.47
CA GLN A 216 -4.39 13.68 0.75
C GLN A 216 -3.93 13.83 2.21
N GLY A 217 -4.62 13.17 3.15
CA GLY A 217 -4.28 13.14 4.58
C GLY A 217 -3.31 12.03 4.99
N ALA A 218 -2.78 11.26 4.04
CA ALA A 218 -1.95 10.10 4.31
C ALA A 218 -0.44 10.44 4.43
N GLN A 219 0.27 9.64 5.24
CA GLN A 219 1.72 9.71 5.41
C GLN A 219 2.34 8.31 5.37
N PRO A 220 3.61 8.17 4.90
CA PRO A 220 4.49 9.24 4.43
C PRO A 220 4.06 9.80 3.05
N ARG A 221 4.29 11.11 2.84
CA ARG A 221 3.72 11.83 1.69
C ARG A 221 4.13 11.27 0.33
N TYR A 222 5.34 10.74 0.19
CA TYR A 222 5.78 10.15 -1.09
C TYR A 222 4.97 8.89 -1.44
N LEU A 223 4.55 8.09 -0.46
CA LEU A 223 3.66 6.94 -0.70
C LEU A 223 2.25 7.40 -1.03
N ALA A 224 1.72 8.37 -0.28
CA ALA A 224 0.42 8.96 -0.55
C ALA A 224 0.32 9.48 -2.00
N LEU A 225 1.34 10.21 -2.46
CA LEU A 225 1.42 10.72 -3.83
C LEU A 225 1.52 9.62 -4.88
N ARG A 226 2.23 8.52 -4.61
CA ARG A 226 2.24 7.33 -5.51
C ARG A 226 0.85 6.70 -5.60
N GLY A 227 0.09 6.66 -4.51
CA GLY A 227 -1.32 6.23 -4.52
C GLY A 227 -2.19 7.17 -5.34
N MET A 228 -2.06 8.49 -5.15
CA MET A 228 -2.79 9.49 -5.93
C MET A 228 -2.47 9.42 -7.43
N TYR A 229 -1.22 9.12 -7.80
CA TYR A 229 -0.83 8.84 -9.18
C TYR A 229 -1.65 7.67 -9.77
N ILE A 230 -1.76 6.56 -9.05
CA ILE A 230 -2.55 5.38 -9.47
C ILE A 230 -4.01 5.79 -9.68
N GLY A 231 -4.62 6.45 -8.70
CA GLY A 231 -6.02 6.87 -8.79
C GLY A 231 -6.27 7.82 -9.96
N HIS A 232 -5.45 8.85 -10.14
CA HIS A 232 -5.59 9.77 -11.27
C HIS A 232 -5.36 9.09 -12.62
N ARG A 233 -4.41 8.15 -12.71
CA ARG A 233 -4.18 7.35 -13.92
C ARG A 233 -5.41 6.52 -14.26
N ASP A 234 -6.01 5.87 -13.28
CA ASP A 234 -7.18 4.99 -13.48
C ASP A 234 -8.43 5.80 -13.87
N LEU A 235 -8.53 7.06 -13.42
CA LEU A 235 -9.51 8.06 -13.88
C LEU A 235 -9.16 8.71 -15.23
N LYS A 236 -8.07 8.32 -15.88
CA LYS A 236 -7.52 8.92 -17.12
C LYS A 236 -7.20 10.42 -16.99
N GLN A 237 -6.95 10.90 -15.78
CA GLN A 237 -6.54 12.28 -15.46
C GLN A 237 -5.01 12.40 -15.52
N TYR A 238 -4.42 12.17 -16.70
CA TYR A 238 -2.98 12.01 -16.86
C TYR A 238 -2.14 13.21 -16.40
N ASP A 239 -2.63 14.44 -16.56
CA ASP A 239 -1.94 15.65 -16.07
C ASP A 239 -1.80 15.63 -14.54
N LYS A 240 -2.87 15.27 -13.83
CA LYS A 240 -2.84 15.16 -12.36
C LYS A 240 -1.99 13.98 -11.91
N ALA A 241 -2.04 12.87 -12.64
CA ALA A 241 -1.19 11.71 -12.39
C ALA A 241 0.29 12.10 -12.51
N LYS A 242 0.66 12.83 -13.58
CA LYS A 242 2.03 13.33 -13.80
C LYS A 242 2.49 14.24 -12.65
N ILE A 243 1.65 15.18 -12.23
CA ILE A 243 1.96 16.06 -11.08
C ILE A 243 2.23 15.25 -9.81
N ALA A 244 1.40 14.25 -9.52
CA ALA A 244 1.53 13.42 -8.33
C ALA A 244 2.83 12.60 -8.35
N ILE A 245 3.17 11.94 -9.47
CA ILE A 245 4.39 11.13 -9.55
C ILE A 245 5.65 12.00 -9.54
N ASP A 246 5.65 13.15 -10.22
CA ASP A 246 6.78 14.11 -10.19
C ASP A 246 7.03 14.61 -8.75
N ALA A 247 5.97 14.88 -8.00
CA ALA A 247 6.08 15.28 -6.59
C ALA A 247 6.59 14.13 -5.70
N ALA A 248 6.15 12.89 -5.94
CA ALA A 248 6.63 11.73 -5.21
C ALA A 248 8.13 11.48 -5.42
N LEU A 249 8.60 11.59 -6.68
CA LEU A 249 10.00 11.39 -7.05
C LEU A 249 10.92 12.48 -6.49
N LYS A 250 10.43 13.71 -6.30
CA LYS A 250 11.18 14.77 -5.62
C LYS A 250 11.39 14.47 -4.13
N LEU A 251 10.41 13.85 -3.47
CA LEU A 251 10.48 13.50 -2.04
C LEU A 251 11.26 12.21 -1.78
N ALA A 252 11.17 11.25 -2.69
CA ALA A 252 11.82 9.95 -2.60
C ALA A 252 12.36 9.56 -3.98
N PRO A 253 13.51 10.12 -4.39
CA PRO A 253 14.13 9.79 -5.67
C PRO A 253 14.55 8.32 -5.68
N PRO A 254 14.39 7.62 -6.81
CA PRO A 254 14.84 6.24 -6.93
C PRO A 254 16.35 6.18 -6.74
N LYS A 255 16.82 5.18 -6.01
CA LYS A 255 18.25 4.94 -5.87
C LYS A 255 18.78 4.42 -7.21
N SER A 256 19.84 5.03 -7.74
CA SER A 256 20.51 4.50 -8.93
C SER A 256 20.99 3.08 -8.67
N PRO A 257 20.83 2.13 -9.60
CA PRO A 257 21.41 0.81 -9.44
C PRO A 257 22.93 0.95 -9.34
N SER A 258 23.48 0.53 -8.21
CA SER A 258 24.92 0.39 -7.95
C SER A 258 25.40 -0.98 -8.40
#